data_AF-B8G5Z7-F1
#
_entry.id   AF-B8G5Z7-F1
#
_cell.length_a   1.000
_cell.length_b   1.000
_cell.length_c   1.000
_cell.angle_alpha   90.00
_cell.angle_beta   90.00
_cell.angle_gamma   90.00
#
_symmetry.space_group_name_H-M   'P 1'
#
loop_
_entity.id
_entity.type
_entity.pdbx_description
1 polymer ?
#
loop_
_entity_poly.entity_id
_entity_poly.type
_entity_poly.pdbx_seq_one_letter_code
_entity_poly.pdbx_strand_id
1 'polypeptide(L)'
;MNDNFFAFQYHALKPLKQWGLGNVIGGTILTLIPGFWRHFGLQALSWGAIDWLLAIVGRRQALLKAEDLVAGDLDESAAHAAAERFRTILLINAGLDLLYIASGLWLFRTAGERADRRGMGAGIFVQGLFLLLFDSILAAEINRRWIPPSP
;
A
#
# COMPACT_ATOMS: atom_id res chain seq x y z
N MET A 1 3.72 -18.73 18.07
CA MET A 1 2.96 -17.59 17.48
C MET A 1 3.57 -17.06 16.18
N ASN A 2 4.73 -17.54 15.70
CA ASN A 2 5.37 -17.04 14.47
C ASN A 2 4.96 -17.78 13.18
N ASP A 3 4.12 -18.80 13.26
CA ASP A 3 3.86 -19.72 12.14
C ASP A 3 2.48 -19.53 11.48
N ASN A 4 1.77 -18.43 11.78
CA ASN A 4 0.47 -18.12 11.17
C ASN A 4 0.56 -16.94 10.18
N PHE A 5 0.06 -17.15 8.96
CA PHE A 5 -0.04 -16.14 7.91
C PHE A 5 -0.73 -14.85 8.36
N PHE A 6 -1.80 -14.94 9.17
CA PHE A 6 -2.53 -13.76 9.62
C PHE A 6 -1.72 -12.88 10.59
N ALA A 7 -0.89 -13.48 11.45
CA ALA A 7 0.05 -12.74 12.29
C ALA A 7 1.12 -12.05 11.43
N PHE A 8 1.64 -12.74 10.41
CA PHE A 8 2.53 -12.14 9.43
C PHE A 8 1.88 -10.94 8.71
N GLN A 9 0.67 -11.11 8.18
CA GLN A 9 -0.07 -10.06 7.48
C GLN A 9 -0.28 -8.83 8.38
N TYR A 10 -0.61 -9.02 9.66
CA TYR A 10 -0.72 -7.94 10.63
C TYR A 10 0.56 -7.11 10.72
N HIS A 11 1.73 -7.74 10.84
CA HIS A 11 3.00 -7.03 10.93
C HIS A 11 3.42 -6.41 9.60
N ALA A 12 3.18 -7.11 8.49
CA ALA A 12 3.53 -6.66 7.15
C ALA A 12 2.82 -5.36 6.73
N LEU A 13 1.63 -5.08 7.25
CA LEU A 13 0.89 -3.83 6.98
C LEU A 13 1.36 -2.63 7.83
N LYS A 14 2.33 -2.79 8.74
CA LYS A 14 2.83 -1.69 9.58
C LYS A 14 3.48 -0.56 8.77
N PRO A 15 4.34 -0.82 7.76
CA PRO A 15 4.94 0.23 6.95
C PRO A 15 3.90 1.05 6.19
N LEU A 16 2.89 0.41 5.58
CA LEU A 16 1.79 1.11 4.89
C LEU A 16 1.04 2.04 5.84
N LYS A 17 0.76 1.60 7.07
CA LYS A 17 0.14 2.45 8.10
C LYS A 17 0.99 3.68 8.43
N GLN A 18 2.31 3.49 8.60
CA GLN A 18 3.23 4.58 8.94
C GLN A 18 3.39 5.57 7.79
N TRP A 19 3.50 5.06 6.57
CA TRP A 19 3.51 5.85 5.34
C TRP A 19 2.25 6.68 5.19
N GLY A 20 1.07 6.06 5.34
CA GLY A 20 -0.22 6.75 5.25
C GLY A 20 -0.35 7.87 6.29
N LEU A 21 -0.03 7.58 7.56
CA LEU A 21 -0.07 8.59 8.63
C LEU A 21 0.91 9.76 8.36
N GLY A 22 2.13 9.46 7.93
CA GLY A 22 3.12 10.48 7.56
C GLY A 22 2.65 11.36 6.42
N ASN A 23 2.00 10.77 5.41
CA ASN A 23 1.42 11.48 4.28
C ASN A 23 0.20 12.33 4.66
N VAL A 24 -0.65 11.87 5.58
CA VAL A 24 -1.75 12.69 6.10
C VAL A 24 -1.21 13.94 6.80
N ILE A 25 -0.25 13.78 7.72
CA ILE A 25 0.33 14.89 8.48
C ILE A 25 1.13 15.82 7.55
N GLY A 26 2.10 15.27 6.84
CA GLY A 26 2.97 16.02 5.93
C GLY A 26 2.21 16.64 4.77
N GLY A 27 1.29 15.90 4.17
CA GLY A 27 0.41 16.37 3.10
C GLY A 27 -0.44 17.56 3.54
N THR A 28 -1.07 17.46 4.72
CA THR A 28 -1.82 18.59 5.32
C THR A 28 -0.95 19.83 5.47
N ILE A 29 0.25 19.71 6.01
CA ILE A 29 1.19 20.84 6.16
C ILE A 29 1.54 21.43 4.78
N LEU A 30 1.84 20.58 3.79
CA LEU A 30 2.19 21.01 2.44
C LEU A 30 1.03 21.70 1.71
N THR A 31 -0.24 21.38 2.02
CA THR A 31 -1.40 22.09 1.44
C THR A 31 -1.44 23.59 1.75
N LEU A 32 -0.75 24.02 2.82
CA LEU A 32 -0.67 25.41 3.23
C LEU A 32 0.33 26.23 2.38
N ILE A 33 1.21 25.56 1.63
CA ILE A 33 2.25 26.18 0.80
C ILE A 33 1.75 26.30 -0.65
N PRO A 34 1.49 27.51 -1.20
CA PRO A 34 0.93 27.67 -2.55
C PRO A 34 1.75 27.06 -3.69
N GLY A 35 1.12 26.95 -4.86
CA GLY A 35 1.76 26.44 -6.07
C GLY A 35 2.02 24.94 -5.99
N PHE A 36 3.21 24.51 -6.38
CA PHE A 36 3.58 23.09 -6.48
C PHE A 36 3.29 22.29 -5.21
N TRP A 37 3.70 22.82 -4.06
CA TRP A 37 3.62 22.12 -2.77
C TRP A 37 2.18 21.88 -2.32
N ARG A 38 1.26 22.80 -2.60
CA ARG A 38 -0.16 22.62 -2.29
C ARG A 38 -0.71 21.38 -3.00
N HIS A 39 -0.42 21.26 -4.29
CA HIS A 39 -0.96 20.18 -5.11
C HIS A 39 -0.25 18.85 -4.88
N PHE A 40 1.05 18.87 -4.57
CA PHE A 40 1.75 17.69 -4.07
C PHE A 40 1.18 17.23 -2.73
N GLY A 41 0.97 18.18 -1.80
CA GLY A 41 0.40 17.95 -0.48
C GLY A 41 -1.02 17.37 -0.53
N LEU A 42 -1.84 17.82 -1.49
CA LEU A 42 -3.17 17.25 -1.72
C LEU A 42 -3.11 15.79 -2.17
N GLN A 43 -2.12 15.42 -3.00
CA GLN A 43 -1.91 14.02 -3.38
C GLN A 43 -1.44 13.19 -2.19
N ALA A 44 -0.46 13.68 -1.43
CA ALA A 44 0.01 13.03 -0.21
C ALA A 44 -1.13 12.83 0.80
N LEU A 45 -1.89 13.88 1.12
CA LEU A 45 -3.02 13.80 2.05
C LEU A 45 -4.06 12.77 1.60
N SER A 46 -4.50 12.86 0.33
CA SER A 46 -5.57 12.00 -0.20
C SER A 46 -5.16 10.53 -0.20
N TRP A 47 -4.00 10.20 -0.76
CA TRP A 47 -3.50 8.82 -0.81
C TRP A 47 -3.10 8.32 0.57
N GLY A 48 -2.47 9.15 1.39
CA GLY A 48 -2.09 8.80 2.75
C GLY A 48 -3.28 8.43 3.62
N ALA A 49 -4.42 9.12 3.46
CA ALA A 49 -5.65 8.77 4.18
C ALA A 49 -6.19 7.39 3.76
N ILE A 50 -6.16 7.09 2.46
CA ILE A 50 -6.57 5.79 1.91
C ILE A 50 -5.65 4.68 2.43
N ASP A 51 -4.33 4.85 2.31
CA ASP A 51 -3.33 3.86 2.75
C ASP A 51 -3.44 3.58 4.25
N TRP A 52 -3.60 4.63 5.05
CA TRP A 52 -3.76 4.52 6.50
C TRP A 52 -5.02 3.74 6.86
N LEU A 53 -6.15 4.04 6.21
CA LEU A 53 -7.40 3.33 6.42
C LEU A 53 -7.30 1.86 6.00
N LEU A 54 -6.76 1.58 4.80
CA LEU A 54 -6.55 0.22 4.31
C LEU A 54 -5.67 -0.59 5.26
N ALA A 55 -4.58 0.01 5.75
CA ALA A 55 -3.68 -0.65 6.69
C ALA A 55 -4.36 -0.92 8.04
N ILE A 56 -5.17 0.00 8.58
CA ILE A 56 -5.91 -0.23 9.83
C ILE A 56 -6.93 -1.34 9.67
N VAL A 57 -7.76 -1.27 8.63
CA VAL A 57 -8.81 -2.27 8.37
C VAL A 57 -8.17 -3.64 8.11
N GLY A 58 -7.14 -3.70 7.26
CA GLY A 58 -6.41 -4.93 6.95
C GLY A 58 -5.76 -5.56 8.18
N ARG A 59 -5.13 -4.75 9.05
CA ARG A 59 -4.56 -5.23 10.32
C ARG A 59 -5.64 -5.74 11.26
N ARG A 60 -6.77 -5.05 11.39
CA ARG A 60 -7.87 -5.49 12.25
C ARG A 60 -8.45 -6.83 11.76
N GLN A 61 -8.66 -6.98 10.46
CA GLN A 61 -9.11 -8.25 9.88
C GLN A 61 -8.10 -9.37 10.07
N ALA A 62 -6.80 -9.09 9.92
CA ALA A 62 -5.75 -10.07 10.16
C ALA A 62 -5.70 -10.50 11.63
N LEU A 63 -5.91 -9.59 12.58
CA LEU A 63 -5.97 -9.94 14.00
C LEU A 63 -7.16 -10.87 14.31
N LEU A 64 -8.36 -10.53 13.83
CA LEU A 64 -9.56 -11.35 14.03
C LEU A 64 -9.38 -12.76 13.45
N LYS A 65 -8.85 -12.87 12.23
CA LYS A 65 -8.58 -14.19 11.61
C LYS A 65 -7.47 -14.97 12.32
N ALA A 66 -6.53 -14.29 12.97
CA ALA A 66 -5.54 -14.95 13.79
C ALA A 66 -6.15 -15.54 15.06
N GLU A 67 -7.12 -14.84 15.67
CA GLU A 67 -7.89 -15.32 16.82
C GLU A 67 -8.76 -16.54 16.42
N ASP A 68 -9.49 -16.45 15.30
CA ASP A 68 -10.32 -17.55 14.78
C ASP A 68 -9.49 -18.81 14.48
N LEU A 69 -8.27 -18.66 13.94
CA LEU A 69 -7.37 -19.79 13.69
C LEU A 69 -6.92 -20.45 14.99
N VAL A 70 -6.61 -19.67 16.03
CA VAL A 70 -6.20 -20.20 17.34
C VAL A 70 -7.38 -20.87 18.05
N ALA A 71 -8.60 -20.39 17.85
CA ALA A 71 -9.82 -21.00 18.36
C ALA A 71 -10.17 -22.33 17.67
N GLY A 72 -9.54 -22.63 16.52
CA GLY A 72 -9.84 -23.83 15.72
C GLY A 72 -11.03 -23.65 14.76
N ASP A 73 -11.55 -22.42 14.62
CA ASP A 73 -12.65 -22.09 13.72
C ASP A 73 -12.20 -21.92 12.26
N LEU A 74 -10.88 -21.77 12.04
CA LEU A 74 -10.25 -21.79 10.73
C LEU A 74 -9.25 -22.94 10.64
N ASP A 75 -9.13 -23.51 9.44
CA ASP A 75 -8.14 -24.55 9.13
C ASP A 75 -6.91 -23.96 8.42
N GLU A 76 -5.79 -24.68 8.44
CA GLU A 76 -4.54 -24.29 7.76
C GLU A 76 -4.75 -24.08 6.25
N SER A 77 -5.63 -24.89 5.63
CA SER A 77 -6.01 -24.73 4.23
C SER A 77 -6.62 -23.34 3.93
N ALA A 78 -7.38 -22.78 4.87
CA ALA A 78 -7.96 -21.44 4.75
C ALA A 78 -6.90 -20.34 4.87
N ALA A 79 -5.87 -20.54 5.69
CA ALA A 79 -4.73 -19.63 5.80
C ALA A 79 -3.91 -19.60 4.50
N HIS A 80 -3.65 -20.75 3.88
CA HIS A 80 -2.99 -20.82 2.57
C HIS A 80 -3.80 -20.14 1.47
N ALA A 81 -5.12 -20.41 1.39
CA ALA A 81 -5.98 -19.75 0.41
C ALA A 81 -6.04 -18.21 0.62
N ALA A 82 -5.98 -17.75 1.87
CA ALA A 82 -5.87 -16.33 2.17
C ALA A 82 -4.53 -15.72 1.72
N ALA A 83 -3.43 -16.44 1.87
CA ALA A 83 -2.12 -16.03 1.39
C ALA A 83 -2.07 -15.86 -0.13
N GLU A 84 -2.59 -16.83 -0.88
CA GLU A 84 -2.66 -16.76 -2.35
C GLU A 84 -3.51 -15.60 -2.85
N ARG A 85 -4.71 -15.42 -2.25
CA ARG A 85 -5.58 -14.29 -2.60
C ARG A 85 -4.92 -12.96 -2.29
N PHE A 86 -4.27 -12.84 -1.13
CA PHE A 86 -3.60 -11.59 -0.74
C PHE A 86 -2.42 -11.28 -1.66
N ARG A 87 -1.58 -12.27 -1.99
CA ARG A 87 -0.52 -12.11 -3.00
C ARG A 87 -1.07 -11.65 -4.34
N THR A 88 -2.16 -12.25 -4.80
CA THR A 88 -2.79 -11.90 -6.09
C THR A 88 -3.24 -10.44 -6.11
N ILE A 89 -3.85 -9.96 -5.03
CA ILE A 89 -4.25 -8.56 -4.88
C ILE A 89 -3.02 -7.63 -4.96
N LEU A 90 -1.93 -7.97 -4.25
CA LEU A 90 -0.70 -7.17 -4.28
C LEU A 90 -0.05 -7.12 -5.67
N LEU A 91 -0.07 -8.22 -6.42
CA LEU A 91 0.46 -8.24 -7.79
C LEU A 91 -0.39 -7.40 -8.75
N ILE A 92 -1.72 -7.43 -8.60
CA ILE A 92 -2.62 -6.58 -9.37
C ILE A 92 -2.33 -5.11 -9.05
N ASN A 93 -2.21 -4.76 -7.76
CA ASN A 93 -1.88 -3.40 -7.34
C ASN A 93 -0.51 -2.95 -7.85
N ALA A 94 0.53 -3.79 -7.76
CA ALA A 94 1.84 -3.49 -8.32
C ALA A 94 1.76 -3.17 -9.84
N GLY A 95 0.88 -3.87 -10.58
CA GLY A 95 0.58 -3.53 -11.97
C GLY A 95 -0.09 -2.16 -12.13
N LEU A 96 -1.05 -1.81 -11.26
CA LEU A 96 -1.68 -0.49 -11.23
C LEU A 96 -0.69 0.61 -10.84
N ASP A 97 0.25 0.34 -9.94
CA ASP A 97 1.26 1.29 -9.49
C ASP A 97 2.19 1.71 -10.63
N LEU A 98 2.50 0.81 -11.56
CA LEU A 98 3.20 1.17 -12.79
C LEU A 98 2.41 2.19 -13.62
N LEU A 99 1.08 2.08 -13.67
CA LEU A 99 0.22 3.06 -14.33
C LEU A 99 0.20 4.40 -13.57
N TYR A 100 0.19 4.38 -12.24
CA TYR A 100 0.31 5.60 -11.42
C TYR A 100 1.66 6.29 -11.65
N ILE A 101 2.77 5.56 -11.64
CA ILE A 101 4.10 6.08 -11.91
C ILE A 101 4.15 6.68 -13.32
N ALA A 102 3.68 5.95 -14.33
CA ALA A 102 3.68 6.42 -15.71
C ALA A 102 2.82 7.68 -15.90
N SER A 103 1.60 7.70 -15.35
CA SER A 103 0.68 8.84 -15.44
C SER A 103 1.17 10.05 -14.66
N GLY A 104 1.73 9.85 -13.45
CA GLY A 104 2.34 10.91 -12.64
C GLY A 104 3.54 11.54 -13.33
N LEU A 105 4.44 10.71 -13.89
CA LEU A 105 5.59 11.17 -14.65
C LEU A 105 5.17 11.91 -15.92
N TRP A 106 4.21 11.36 -16.67
CA TRP A 106 3.66 11.99 -17.87
C TRP A 106 3.04 13.35 -17.55
N LEU A 107 2.21 13.44 -16.51
CA LEU A 107 1.60 14.70 -16.08
C LEU A 107 2.66 15.71 -15.64
N PHE A 108 3.67 15.27 -14.88
CA PHE A 108 4.76 16.14 -14.46
C PHE A 108 5.54 16.72 -15.66
N ARG A 109 5.84 15.89 -16.68
CA ARG A 109 6.60 16.31 -17.87
C ARG A 109 5.79 17.19 -18.82
N THR A 110 4.49 16.97 -18.92
CA THR A 110 3.60 17.72 -19.83
C THR A 110 3.00 18.99 -19.20
N ALA A 111 3.22 19.22 -17.91
CA ALA A 111 2.65 20.34 -17.18
C ALA A 111 3.17 21.73 -17.60
N GLY A 112 4.35 21.82 -18.24
CA GLY A 112 4.97 23.11 -18.56
C GLY A 112 5.21 23.95 -17.29
N GLU A 113 4.79 25.21 -17.30
CA GLU A 113 4.92 26.13 -16.15
C GLU A 113 3.78 25.99 -15.11
N ARG A 114 2.80 25.11 -15.36
CA ARG A 114 1.64 24.93 -14.48
C ARG A 114 2.03 24.22 -13.19
N ALA A 115 2.30 25.01 -12.15
CA ALA A 115 2.75 24.52 -10.84
C ALA A 115 1.78 23.52 -10.20
N ASP A 116 0.48 23.69 -10.42
CA ASP A 116 -0.58 22.77 -9.99
C ASP A 116 -0.41 21.36 -10.59
N ARG A 117 -0.27 21.28 -11.91
CA ARG A 117 -0.11 20.00 -12.62
C ARG A 117 1.22 19.34 -12.28
N ARG A 118 2.30 20.12 -12.13
CA ARG A 118 3.59 19.60 -11.67
C ARG A 118 3.47 18.99 -10.27
N GLY A 119 2.82 19.70 -9.34
CA GLY A 119 2.60 19.20 -7.98
C GLY A 119 1.80 17.91 -7.95
N MET A 120 0.70 17.85 -8.71
CA MET A 120 -0.10 16.64 -8.84
C MET A 120 0.70 15.48 -9.44
N GLY A 121 1.39 15.69 -10.57
CA GLY A 121 2.16 14.64 -11.23
C GLY A 121 3.28 14.08 -10.37
N ALA A 122 4.02 14.96 -9.68
CA ALA A 122 5.06 14.55 -8.73
C ALA A 122 4.47 13.79 -7.54
N GLY A 123 3.32 14.23 -7.01
CA GLY A 123 2.62 13.54 -5.93
C GLY A 123 2.21 12.13 -6.32
N ILE A 124 1.50 11.97 -7.44
CA ILE A 124 1.07 10.66 -7.98
C ILE A 124 2.28 9.74 -8.21
N PHE A 125 3.36 10.28 -8.80
CA PHE A 125 4.59 9.52 -9.05
C PHE A 125 5.22 8.97 -7.76
N VAL A 126 5.35 9.82 -6.72
CA VAL A 126 5.96 9.42 -5.45
C VAL A 126 5.11 8.37 -4.73
N GLN A 127 3.78 8.54 -4.71
CA GLN A 127 2.88 7.56 -4.09
C GLN A 127 2.93 6.22 -4.83
N GLY A 128 2.85 6.24 -6.16
CA GLY A 128 2.95 5.02 -6.98
C GLY A 128 4.29 4.31 -6.81
N LEU A 129 5.41 5.03 -6.69
CA LEU A 129 6.71 4.42 -6.46
C LEU A 129 6.79 3.70 -5.10
N PHE A 130 6.25 4.31 -4.05
CA PHE A 130 6.20 3.67 -2.74
C PHE A 130 5.32 2.41 -2.77
N LEU A 131 4.11 2.50 -3.32
CA LEU A 131 3.17 1.39 -3.37
C LEU A 131 3.71 0.23 -4.20
N LEU A 132 4.32 0.52 -5.36
CA LEU A 132 4.95 -0.51 -6.19
C LEU A 132 5.99 -1.30 -5.40
N LEU A 133 6.88 -0.60 -4.69
CA LEU A 133 7.93 -1.23 -3.89
C LEU A 133 7.32 -2.04 -2.74
N PHE A 134 6.36 -1.45 -2.02
CA PHE A 134 5.70 -2.10 -0.90
C PHE A 134 4.98 -3.38 -1.33
N ASP A 135 4.15 -3.31 -2.36
CA ASP A 135 3.34 -4.43 -2.84
C ASP A 135 4.20 -5.51 -3.49
N SER A 136 5.22 -5.15 -4.26
CA SER A 136 6.14 -6.12 -4.88
C SER A 136 6.97 -6.86 -3.83
N ILE A 137 7.53 -6.15 -2.84
CA ILE A 137 8.31 -6.77 -1.77
C ILE A 137 7.43 -7.70 -0.94
N LEU A 138 6.23 -7.25 -0.59
CA LEU A 138 5.31 -8.04 0.21
C LEU A 138 4.80 -9.27 -0.55
N ALA A 139 4.45 -9.13 -1.83
CA ALA A 139 4.06 -10.26 -2.68
C ALA A 139 5.20 -11.30 -2.80
N ALA A 140 6.44 -10.85 -2.99
CA ALA A 140 7.61 -11.74 -3.04
C ALA A 140 7.84 -12.46 -1.71
N GLU A 141 7.70 -11.76 -0.58
CA GLU A 141 7.82 -12.37 0.74
C GLU A 141 6.72 -13.39 1.02
N ILE A 142 5.48 -13.12 0.59
CA ILE A 142 4.39 -14.09 0.70
C ILE A 142 4.68 -15.33 -0.13
N ASN A 143 5.12 -15.13 -1.38
CA ASN A 143 5.49 -16.22 -2.28
C ASN A 143 6.60 -17.09 -1.69
N ARG A 144 7.58 -16.50 -1.03
CA ARG A 144 8.71 -17.24 -0.45
C ARG A 144 8.33 -18.04 0.80
N ARG A 145 7.42 -17.52 1.64
CA ARG A 145 7.13 -18.11 2.96
C ARG A 145 5.88 -18.99 3.00
N TRP A 146 4.88 -18.72 2.15
CA TRP A 146 3.54 -19.30 2.30
C TRP A 146 3.05 -20.05 1.07
N ILE A 147 3.77 -19.95 -0.05
CA ILE A 147 3.41 -20.58 -1.32
C ILE A 147 4.57 -21.48 -1.72
N PRO A 148 4.41 -22.81 -1.68
CA PRO A 148 5.46 -23.71 -2.12
C PRO A 148 5.73 -23.53 -3.62
N PRO A 149 6.99 -23.66 -4.08
CA PRO A 149 7.27 -23.71 -5.51
C PRO A 149 6.48 -24.86 -6.13
N SER A 150 5.86 -24.63 -7.29
CA SER A 150 5.19 -25.69 -8.04
C SER A 150 6.19 -26.81 -8.33
N PRO A 151 5.81 -28.09 -8.15
CA PRO A 151 6.68 -29.23 -8.41
C PRO A 151 7.10 -29.32 -9.88
#